data_AF-D3ACU5-F1
#
_entry.id   AF-D3ACU5-F1
#
_cell.length_a   1.000
_cell.length_b   1.000
_cell.length_c   1.000
_cell.angle_alpha   90.00
_cell.angle_beta   90.00
_cell.angle_gamma   90.00
#
_symmetry.space_group_name_H-M   'P 1'
#
loop_
_entity.id
_entity.type
_entity.pdbx_description
1 polymer ?
#
loop_
_entity_poly.entity_id
_entity_poly.type
_entity_poly.pdbx_seq_one_letter_code
_entity_poly.pdbx_strand_id
1 'polypeptide(L)'
;VLYTLANKFLSNQELTQIKEVLFMTPLGQMLVNDGFEKGVEKGIEKGIEKGIEKGIEKGARALISSYQETGLSYDDTLKKLMEKLELDSPTAARYMEKFWIRIPV
;
A
#
# COMPACT_ATOMS: atom_id res chain seq x y z
N VAL A 1 -29.85 -7.54 -7.80
CA VAL A 1 -30.95 -8.53 -7.95
C VAL A 1 -31.08 -9.01 -9.39
N LEU A 2 -31.15 -8.13 -10.39
CA LEU A 2 -31.28 -8.54 -11.81
C LEU A 2 -30.07 -9.35 -12.34
N TYR A 3 -28.84 -8.89 -12.10
CA TYR A 3 -27.64 -9.62 -12.56
C TYR A 3 -27.48 -10.98 -11.86
N THR A 4 -27.83 -11.06 -10.58
CA THR A 4 -27.82 -12.31 -9.82
C THR A 4 -28.88 -13.30 -10.30
N LEU A 5 -30.03 -12.83 -10.77
CA LEU A 5 -31.04 -13.69 -11.41
C LEU A 5 -30.57 -14.14 -12.80
N ALA A 6 -30.00 -13.24 -13.62
CA ALA A 6 -29.41 -13.59 -14.91
C ALA A 6 -28.35 -14.70 -14.76
N ASN A 7 -27.45 -14.58 -13.80
CA ASN A 7 -26.43 -15.60 -13.53
C ASN A 7 -26.99 -16.95 -13.06
N LYS A 8 -28.20 -16.96 -12.47
CA LYS A 8 -28.85 -18.17 -11.96
C LYS A 8 -29.62 -18.94 -13.04
N PHE A 9 -30.12 -18.23 -14.06
CA PHE A 9 -31.07 -18.79 -15.02
C PHE A 9 -30.57 -18.81 -16.47
N LEU A 10 -29.46 -18.14 -16.77
CA LEU A 10 -28.91 -18.06 -18.13
C LEU A 10 -27.63 -18.88 -18.27
N SER A 11 -27.41 -19.40 -19.47
CA SER A 11 -26.15 -20.01 -19.88
C SER A 11 -25.03 -18.98 -20.05
N ASN A 12 -23.78 -19.43 -20.06
CA ASN A 12 -22.62 -18.56 -20.28
C ASN A 12 -22.67 -17.84 -21.64
N GLN A 13 -23.22 -18.46 -22.68
CA GLN A 13 -23.37 -17.80 -23.99
C GLN A 13 -24.37 -16.65 -23.93
N GLU A 14 -25.52 -16.85 -23.28
CA GLU A 14 -26.54 -15.82 -23.10
C GLU A 14 -26.02 -14.66 -22.23
N LEU A 15 -25.26 -14.98 -21.17
CA LEU A 15 -24.60 -13.97 -20.35
C LEU A 15 -23.59 -13.14 -21.15
N THR A 16 -22.83 -13.75 -22.06
CA THR A 16 -21.91 -13.02 -22.94
C THR A 16 -22.65 -12.09 -23.89
N GLN A 17 -23.74 -12.55 -24.51
CA GLN A 17 -24.56 -11.69 -25.39
C GLN A 17 -25.16 -10.50 -24.63
N ILE A 18 -25.71 -10.73 -23.44
CA ILE A 18 -26.24 -9.66 -22.58
C ILE A 18 -25.13 -8.70 -22.17
N LYS A 19 -23.95 -9.21 -21.85
CA LYS A 19 -22.78 -8.38 -21.53
C LYS A 19 -22.46 -7.48 -22.71
N GLU A 20 -22.34 -8.00 -23.93
CA GLU A 20 -22.04 -7.21 -25.13
C GLU A 20 -23.07 -6.08 -25.35
N VAL A 21 -24.37 -6.41 -25.25
CA VAL A 21 -25.44 -5.40 -25.37
C VAL A 21 -25.33 -4.36 -24.27
N LEU A 22 -25.12 -4.78 -23.02
CA LEU A 22 -24.99 -3.88 -21.87
C LEU A 22 -23.82 -2.91 -22.07
N PHE A 23 -22.67 -3.39 -22.56
CA PHE A 23 -21.48 -2.58 -22.84
C PHE A 23 -21.73 -1.48 -23.87
N MET A 24 -22.64 -1.70 -24.84
CA MET A 24 -23.00 -0.68 -25.83
C MET A 24 -23.94 0.41 -25.27
N THR A 25 -24.54 0.18 -24.11
CA THR A 25 -25.43 1.17 -23.49
C THR A 25 -24.63 2.23 -22.71
N PRO A 26 -25.20 3.43 -22.51
CA PRO A 26 -24.64 4.42 -21.59
C PRO A 26 -24.38 3.85 -20.19
N LEU A 27 -25.27 2.98 -19.70
CA LEU A 27 -25.11 2.33 -18.40
C LEU A 27 -23.87 1.42 -18.35
N GLY A 28 -23.61 0.65 -19.40
CA GLY A 28 -22.41 -0.18 -19.49
C GLY A 28 -21.13 0.65 -19.51
N GLN A 29 -21.12 1.75 -20.27
CA GLN A 29 -20.01 2.70 -20.28
C GLN A 29 -19.77 3.33 -18.90
N MET A 30 -20.83 3.75 -18.21
CA MET A 30 -20.73 4.24 -16.83
C MET A 30 -20.13 3.20 -15.88
N LEU A 31 -20.57 1.93 -15.96
CA LEU A 31 -20.02 0.86 -15.12
C LEU A 31 -18.53 0.58 -15.40
N VAL A 32 -18.11 0.66 -16.67
CA VAL A 32 -16.69 0.51 -17.05
C VAL A 32 -15.87 1.69 -16.53
N ASN A 33 -16.35 2.92 -16.72
CA ASN A 33 -15.66 4.11 -16.26
C ASN A 33 -15.53 4.12 -14.73
N ASP A 34 -16.62 3.87 -13.99
CA ASP A 34 -16.60 3.73 -12.54
C ASP A 34 -15.61 2.64 -12.08
N GLY A 35 -15.59 1.51 -12.79
CA GLY A 35 -14.68 0.40 -12.50
C GLY A 35 -13.21 0.77 -12.73
N PHE A 36 -12.94 1.47 -13.84
CA PHE A 36 -11.61 1.96 -14.19
C PHE A 36 -11.13 3.03 -13.21
N GLU A 37 -11.95 4.04 -12.92
CA GLU A 37 -11.64 5.11 -11.95
C GLU A 37 -11.30 4.52 -10.58
N LYS A 38 -12.15 3.64 -10.05
CA LYS A 38 -11.87 2.94 -8.78
C LYS A 38 -10.63 2.07 -8.84
N GLY A 39 -10.37 1.44 -9.98
CA GLY A 39 -9.19 0.61 -10.20
C GLY A 39 -7.91 1.44 -10.16
N VAL A 40 -7.90 2.58 -10.87
CA VAL A 40 -6.79 3.53 -10.93
C VAL A 40 -6.55 4.17 -9.57
N GLU A 41 -7.60 4.68 -8.92
CA GLU A 41 -7.52 5.29 -7.59
C GLU A 41 -6.87 4.34 -6.57
N LYS A 42 -7.40 3.11 -6.45
CA LYS A 42 -6.83 2.09 -5.56
C LYS A 42 -5.42 1.68 -5.95
N GLY A 43 -5.11 1.65 -7.25
CA GLY A 43 -3.79 1.32 -7.76
C GLY A 43 -2.76 2.37 -7.37
N ILE A 44 -3.10 3.65 -7.54
CA ILE A 44 -2.26 4.80 -7.19
C ILE A 44 -2.08 4.87 -5.67
N GLU A 45 -3.16 4.80 -4.89
CA GLU A 45 -3.11 4.85 -3.42
C GLU A 45 -2.16 3.78 -2.86
N LYS A 46 -2.36 2.51 -3.25
CA LYS A 46 -1.49 1.40 -2.82
C LYS A 46 -0.05 1.54 -3.33
N GLY A 47 0.13 2.10 -4.52
CA GLY A 47 1.45 2.35 -5.10
C GLY A 47 2.24 3.39 -4.30
N ILE A 48 1.59 4.51 -3.98
CA ILE A 48 2.16 5.60 -3.19
C ILE A 48 2.45 5.12 -1.77
N GLU A 49 1.49 4.49 -1.09
CA GLU A 49 1.66 3.99 0.28
C GLU A 49 2.87 3.04 0.39
N LYS A 50 2.95 2.04 -0.49
CA LYS A 50 4.09 1.10 -0.53
C LYS A 50 5.41 1.79 -0.89
N GLY A 51 5.36 2.81 -1.74
CA GLY A 51 6.53 3.59 -2.13
C GLY A 51 7.10 4.37 -0.95
N ILE A 52 6.23 5.07 -0.22
CA ILE A 52 6.57 5.85 0.98
C ILE A 52 7.10 4.91 2.08
N GLU A 53 6.40 3.81 2.37
CA GLU A 53 6.82 2.84 3.39
C GLU A 53 8.24 2.31 3.11
N LYS A 54 8.51 1.88 1.87
CA LYS A 54 9.85 1.42 1.46
C LYS A 54 10.91 2.52 1.52
N GLY A 55 10.54 3.76 1.22
CA GLY A 55 11.43 4.92 1.32
C GLY A 55 11.83 5.18 2.77
N ILE A 56 10.85 5.25 3.67
CA ILE A 56 11.06 5.42 5.11
C ILE A 56 11.88 4.28 5.68
N GLU A 57 11.58 3.03 5.34
CA GLU A 57 12.33 1.86 5.83
C GLU A 57 13.81 1.93 5.44
N LYS A 58 14.10 2.25 4.17
CA LYS A 58 15.48 2.41 3.68
C LYS A 58 16.19 3.56 4.39
N GLY A 59 15.50 4.70 4.57
CA GLY A 59 16.02 5.85 5.30
C GLY A 59 16.33 5.53 6.76
N ALA A 60 15.41 4.83 7.44
CA ALA A 60 15.57 4.42 8.83
C ALA A 60 16.77 3.49 8.99
N ARG A 61 16.90 2.48 8.13
CA ARG A 61 18.07 1.58 8.13
C ARG A 61 19.37 2.36 7.95
N ALA A 62 19.44 3.25 6.97
CA ALA A 62 20.66 4.02 6.69
C ALA A 62 21.04 4.94 7.86
N LEU A 63 20.07 5.63 8.47
CA LEU A 63 20.30 6.50 9.63
C LEU A 63 20.75 5.69 10.84
N ILE A 64 20.07 4.59 11.14
CA ILE A 64 20.42 3.70 12.27
C ILE A 64 21.86 3.20 12.12
N SER A 65 22.23 2.67 10.96
CA SER A 65 23.61 2.19 10.73
C SER A 65 24.63 3.31 10.87
N SER A 66 24.37 4.50 10.30
CA SER A 66 25.28 5.64 10.40
C SER A 66 25.45 6.15 11.85
N TYR A 67 24.36 6.20 12.61
CA TYR A 67 24.41 6.60 14.02
C TYR A 67 25.10 5.56 14.90
N GLN A 68 24.90 4.28 14.60
CA GLN A 68 25.62 3.20 15.28
C GLN A 68 27.13 3.25 14.99
N GLU A 69 27.53 3.47 13.74
CA GLU A 69 28.96 3.60 13.35
C GLU A 69 29.63 4.83 13.97
N THR A 70 28.89 5.91 14.18
CA THR A 70 29.38 7.13 14.85
C THR A 70 29.37 7.04 16.37
N GLY A 71 28.92 5.91 16.93
CA GLY A 71 28.96 5.63 18.37
C GLY A 71 27.83 6.28 19.17
N LEU A 72 26.72 6.69 18.52
CA LEU A 72 25.55 7.17 19.25
C LEU A 72 24.91 6.06 20.06
N SER A 73 24.29 6.43 21.17
CA SER A 73 23.53 5.49 22.00
C SER A 73 22.22 5.07 21.30
N TYR A 74 21.62 3.98 21.79
CA TYR A 74 20.30 3.53 21.33
C TYR A 74 19.24 4.62 21.52
N ASP A 75 19.22 5.26 22.69
CA ASP A 75 18.22 6.27 23.05
C ASP A 75 18.36 7.55 22.21
N ASP A 76 19.60 8.01 21.98
CA ASP A 76 19.86 9.18 21.13
C ASP A 76 19.52 8.91 19.67
N THR A 77 19.82 7.70 19.19
CA THR A 77 19.48 7.26 17.84
C THR A 77 17.96 7.21 17.67
N LEU A 78 17.24 6.64 18.64
CA LEU A 78 15.78 6.59 18.62
C LEU A 78 15.17 8.00 18.53
N LYS A 79 15.66 8.94 19.35
CA LYS A 79 15.20 10.33 19.35
C LYS A 79 15.47 11.01 18.00
N LYS A 80 16.69 10.88 17.47
CA LYS A 80 17.05 11.45 16.16
C LYS A 80 16.27 10.82 15.01
N LEU A 81 15.97 9.52 15.09
CA LEU A 81 15.18 8.81 14.09
C LEU A 81 13.75 9.36 14.03
N MET A 82 13.13 9.57 15.20
CA MET A 82 11.80 10.19 15.32
C MET A 82 11.80 11.61 14.74
N GLU A 83 12.80 12.43 15.08
CA GLU A 83 12.92 13.81 14.58
C GLU A 83 13.20 13.88 13.08
N LYS A 84 14.07 13.03 12.54
CA LYS A 84 14.52 13.10 11.13
C LYS A 84 13.57 12.48 10.13
N LEU A 85 12.81 11.46 10.55
CA LEU A 85 11.85 10.77 9.68
C LEU A 85 10.40 11.09 10.04
N GLU A 86 10.18 12.04 10.97
CA GLU A 86 8.84 12.46 11.44
C GLU A 86 7.98 11.27 11.88
N LEU A 87 8.60 10.30 12.56
CA LEU A 87 7.96 9.06 12.98
C LEU A 87 7.38 9.17 14.38
N ASP A 88 6.25 8.48 14.59
CA ASP A 88 5.76 8.24 15.94
C ASP A 88 6.71 7.31 16.73
N SER A 89 6.55 7.35 18.06
CA SER A 89 7.40 6.56 18.97
C SER A 89 7.32 5.04 18.70
N PRO A 90 6.13 4.42 18.52
CA PRO A 90 6.04 2.99 18.21
C PRO A 90 6.74 2.59 16.91
N THR A 91 6.60 3.39 15.85
CA THR A 91 7.17 3.10 14.53
C THR A 91 8.68 3.23 14.55
N ALA A 92 9.21 4.27 15.20
CA ALA A 92 10.65 4.43 15.38
C ALA A 92 11.23 3.28 16.21
N ALA A 93 10.58 2.87 17.30
CA ALA A 93 10.99 1.73 18.11
C ALA A 93 11.04 0.43 17.29
N ARG A 94 10.03 0.18 16.45
CA ARG A 94 10.01 -0.99 15.56
C ARG A 94 11.19 -1.00 14.59
N TYR A 95 11.58 0.16 14.02
CA TYR A 95 12.75 0.23 13.16
C TYR A 95 14.06 0.05 13.92
N MET A 96 14.15 0.60 15.13
CA MET A 96 15.29 0.37 16.02
C MET A 96 15.45 -1.11 16.35
N GLU A 97 14.37 -1.81 16.74
CA GLU A 97 14.41 -3.25 16.99
C GLU A 97 14.81 -4.06 15.74
N LYS A 98 14.35 -3.62 14.57
CA LYS A 98 14.62 -4.31 13.30
C LYS A 98 16.06 -4.16 12.80
N PHE A 99 16.66 -2.99 13.00
CA PHE A 99 17.93 -2.63 12.33
C PHE A 99 19.10 -2.36 13.28
N TRP A 100 18.86 -2.15 14.58
CA TRP A 100 19.93 -1.92 15.54
C TRP A 100 20.66 -3.23 15.87
N ILE A 101 21.92 -3.34 15.45
CA ILE A 101 22.71 -4.55 15.71
C ILE A 101 23.20 -4.48 17.16
N ARG A 102 22.67 -5.32 18.05
CA ARG A 102 23.25 -5.54 19.38
C ARG A 102 24.56 -6.31 19.20
N ILE A 103 25.70 -5.65 19.38
CA ILE A 103 26.99 -6.35 19.49
C ILE A 103 26.89 -7.19 20.78
N PRO A 104 26.99 -8.54 20.70
CA PRO A 104 27.13 -9.33 21.91
C PRO A 104 28.46 -8.98 22.56
N VAL A 105 28.39 -8.44 23.78
CA VAL A 105 29.52 -8.34 24.70
C VAL A 105 29.85 -9.69 25.31
#